data_AF-A0A177B8W7-F1
#
_entry.id   AF-A0A177B8W7-F1
#
_cell.length_a   1.000
_cell.length_b   1.000
_cell.length_c   1.000
_cell.angle_alpha   90.00
_cell.angle_beta   90.00
_cell.angle_gamma   90.00
#
_symmetry.space_group_name_H-M   'P 1'
#
loop_
_entity.id
_entity.type
_entity.pdbx_description
1 polymer ?
#
loop_
_entity_poly.entity_id
_entity_poly.type
_entity_poly.pdbx_seq_one_letter_code
_entity_poly.pdbx_strand_id
1 'polypeptide(L)'
;MDNSIENYSIHSDNLPEVKVSILKNQKSSSQSVSSDPTKFQQKKEPINKNQLSKSMSHNEEVHKSELTPLLDKQLTQDEQSTACMFYKDNKTFDGISNDKFYSLLKNVRRAIEQNILPEIVYQGSSGSYFVKNLEKTNLKSVCFPYNADTQKIFNEARIAINQNILPILSLKGSSGSYLVRNHKNQIIGIFKPKDEEPYGSLNPKWIKWIQKKCCPCCFGRSCLTPNQGFLSEVGASLVDSKLDLGIVPLTRCVRLSSKTFNYSAIDRAKSRTKKNIAERLPDIAQRFHRIGLPAKTGSLQTFVYDYEDADCVLRRLDDEKTPIHIKKKFRAQFERLVILDYIIRNTDRSNSNWLIKYKPSNIVGDASVDEGTKLQEKTDDSSNIKEKIKSDTSSHKSVESDESDKYRNYLVADEGDIAIAAIDNGLAFPYKHPNEWRAYPYHWAWLKCSLEPFSEDTCNKFLPLLNDDNFVQSIVDDLAEIFKIDSNFDEKIFFKQMSVMRGQIKNLVKALEDRKSPYELTQLALIVIEKTKNKNENLFTQRFNMRNPFFSWC
;
A
#
# COMPACT_ATOMS: atom_id res chain seq x y z
N MET A 1 -11.57 49.15 -30.53
CA MET A 1 -10.69 49.34 -31.71
C MET A 1 -9.45 48.51 -31.43
N ASP A 2 -9.18 47.35 -32.00
CA ASP A 2 -9.87 46.52 -32.97
C ASP A 2 -9.46 45.07 -32.70
N ASN A 3 -10.38 44.16 -33.03
CA ASN A 3 -10.18 42.71 -33.01
C ASN A 3 -9.22 42.27 -34.12
N SER A 4 -8.35 41.31 -33.84
CA SER A 4 -7.92 40.35 -34.87
C SER A 4 -7.62 38.99 -34.23
N ILE A 5 -8.60 38.10 -34.37
CA ILE A 5 -8.55 36.67 -34.09
C ILE A 5 -7.89 36.00 -35.30
N GLU A 6 -6.74 35.34 -35.11
CA GLU A 6 -6.21 34.40 -36.10
C GLU A 6 -6.57 32.97 -35.70
N ASN A 7 -7.52 32.41 -36.44
CA ASN A 7 -7.87 30.99 -36.43
C ASN A 7 -6.85 30.21 -37.27
N TYR A 8 -6.07 29.32 -36.65
CA TYR A 8 -5.32 28.30 -37.38
C TYR A 8 -6.08 26.97 -37.33
N SER A 9 -6.70 26.66 -38.47
CA SER A 9 -7.25 25.34 -38.81
C SER A 9 -6.11 24.46 -39.33
N ILE A 10 -5.81 23.34 -38.68
CA ILE A 10 -4.85 22.36 -39.19
C ILE A 10 -5.62 21.12 -39.63
N HIS A 11 -5.64 20.96 -40.95
CA HIS A 11 -6.09 19.78 -41.66
C HIS A 11 -5.33 18.52 -41.21
N SER A 12 -6.10 17.50 -40.83
CA SER A 12 -5.67 16.10 -40.87
C SER A 12 -5.48 15.69 -42.33
N ASP A 13 -4.29 15.23 -42.70
CA ASP A 13 -4.07 14.07 -43.59
C ASP A 13 -2.58 13.95 -43.94
N ASN A 14 -2.12 12.70 -44.06
CA ASN A 14 -0.79 12.21 -44.48
C ASN A 14 0.21 11.82 -43.37
N LEU A 15 0.08 10.56 -42.90
CA LEU A 15 1.21 9.77 -42.43
C LEU A 15 1.22 8.40 -43.15
N PRO A 16 2.38 7.90 -43.62
CA PRO A 16 2.47 6.76 -44.53
C PRO A 16 2.31 5.40 -43.83
N GLU A 17 1.61 4.49 -44.50
CA GLU A 17 1.46 3.08 -44.13
C GLU A 17 2.81 2.35 -44.05
N VAL A 18 3.13 1.81 -42.87
CA VAL A 18 4.25 0.87 -42.70
C VAL A 18 3.74 -0.55 -42.88
N LYS A 19 4.05 -1.14 -44.04
CA LYS A 19 3.82 -2.57 -44.34
C LYS A 19 4.69 -3.45 -43.45
N VAL A 20 4.04 -4.28 -42.64
CA VAL A 20 4.67 -5.33 -41.83
C VAL A 20 4.95 -6.55 -42.72
N SER A 21 6.21 -6.77 -43.07
CA SER A 21 6.66 -7.99 -43.76
C SER A 21 6.96 -9.10 -42.73
N ILE A 22 6.13 -10.15 -42.77
CA ILE A 22 6.26 -11.39 -42.00
C ILE A 22 7.33 -12.27 -42.67
N LEU A 23 8.49 -12.45 -42.02
CA LEU A 23 9.46 -13.47 -42.41
C LEU A 23 9.26 -14.73 -41.57
N LYS A 24 8.63 -15.73 -42.19
CA LYS A 24 8.70 -17.15 -41.82
C LYS A 24 10.13 -17.63 -42.09
N ASN A 25 10.78 -18.30 -41.14
CA ASN A 25 11.94 -19.12 -41.45
C ASN A 25 11.68 -20.58 -41.09
N GLN A 26 11.68 -21.39 -42.14
CA GLN A 26 11.58 -22.84 -42.15
C GLN A 26 12.94 -23.48 -41.86
N LYS A 27 12.84 -24.74 -41.43
CA LYS A 27 13.90 -25.72 -41.20
C LYS A 27 14.88 -25.86 -42.38
N SER A 28 16.14 -26.13 -42.06
CA SER A 28 16.98 -27.07 -42.80
C SER A 28 17.98 -27.79 -41.88
N SER A 29 17.94 -29.11 -41.95
CA SER A 29 19.01 -30.09 -41.67
C SER A 29 20.31 -29.71 -42.40
N SER A 30 21.54 -30.05 -42.00
CA SER A 30 22.18 -31.31 -41.59
C SER A 30 23.66 -30.93 -41.32
N GLN A 31 24.43 -31.52 -40.41
CA GLN A 31 25.23 -32.73 -40.65
C GLN A 31 26.01 -33.11 -39.38
N SER A 32 26.24 -34.41 -39.28
CA SER A 32 26.97 -35.22 -38.31
C SER A 32 28.46 -34.90 -38.14
N VAL A 33 28.98 -34.98 -36.91
CA VAL A 33 30.31 -35.53 -36.62
C VAL A 33 30.25 -36.37 -35.34
N SER A 34 30.65 -37.63 -35.49
CA SER A 34 30.84 -38.67 -34.49
C SER A 34 32.19 -38.56 -33.76
N SER A 35 32.22 -38.86 -32.46
CA SER A 35 33.37 -39.54 -31.85
C SER A 35 32.96 -40.23 -30.54
N ASP A 36 33.01 -41.56 -30.56
CA ASP A 36 32.76 -42.46 -29.44
C ASP A 36 34.02 -42.59 -28.53
N PRO A 37 33.85 -43.04 -27.27
CA PRO A 37 34.81 -42.93 -26.18
C PRO A 37 35.64 -44.20 -25.98
N THR A 38 36.89 -44.08 -25.52
CA THR A 38 37.59 -45.22 -24.90
C THR A 38 38.53 -44.83 -23.76
N LYS A 39 38.48 -45.69 -22.73
CA LYS A 39 39.44 -45.98 -21.65
C LYS A 39 39.50 -45.01 -20.46
N PHE A 40 39.08 -45.49 -19.29
CA PHE A 40 40.00 -46.14 -18.35
C PHE A 40 39.25 -47.05 -17.36
N GLN A 41 39.79 -48.25 -17.16
CA GLN A 41 39.31 -49.33 -16.29
C GLN A 41 39.66 -49.05 -14.82
N GLN A 42 38.83 -49.50 -13.87
CA GLN A 42 39.31 -50.00 -12.58
C GLN A 42 38.44 -51.17 -12.07
N LYS A 43 39.15 -52.14 -11.50
CA LYS A 43 38.78 -53.52 -11.17
C LYS A 43 37.66 -53.64 -10.14
N LYS A 44 36.81 -54.67 -10.31
CA LYS A 44 35.96 -55.27 -9.26
C LYS A 44 36.64 -56.54 -8.75
N GLU A 45 36.80 -56.66 -7.43
CA GLU A 45 36.91 -57.94 -6.72
C GLU A 45 35.72 -58.08 -5.75
N PRO A 46 35.18 -59.31 -5.52
CA PRO A 46 33.98 -59.51 -4.72
C PRO A 46 34.33 -59.76 -3.25
N ILE A 47 33.60 -59.14 -2.32
CA ILE A 47 33.68 -59.46 -0.89
C ILE A 47 32.48 -60.32 -0.47
N ASN A 48 32.84 -61.32 0.32
CA ASN A 48 32.16 -62.54 0.71
C ASN A 48 30.97 -62.30 1.67
N LYS A 49 29.77 -62.75 1.29
CA LYS A 49 28.57 -62.80 2.15
C LYS A 49 28.67 -64.03 3.06
N ASN A 50 29.33 -63.93 4.22
CA ASN A 50 29.16 -64.89 5.33
C ASN A 50 29.81 -64.48 6.67
N GLN A 51 29.83 -63.19 7.00
CA GLN A 51 30.15 -62.72 8.36
C GLN A 51 29.30 -61.50 8.73
N LEU A 52 27.98 -61.65 8.81
CA LEU A 52 27.10 -60.68 9.48
C LEU A 52 25.72 -61.31 9.76
N SER A 53 25.74 -62.48 10.39
CA SER A 53 24.53 -63.18 10.85
C SER A 53 24.78 -63.78 12.23
N LYS A 54 25.18 -62.94 13.19
CA LYS A 54 25.21 -63.27 14.63
C LYS A 54 25.39 -62.00 15.49
N SER A 55 24.47 -61.04 15.34
CA SER A 55 24.27 -59.97 16.33
C SER A 55 22.88 -59.30 16.26
N MET A 56 21.92 -59.93 15.57
CA MET A 56 20.50 -59.57 15.63
C MET A 56 19.79 -60.55 16.56
N SER A 57 19.60 -60.18 17.82
CA SER A 57 18.50 -60.70 18.66
C SER A 57 18.24 -59.96 19.98
N HIS A 58 18.94 -58.87 20.32
CA HIS A 58 18.71 -58.16 21.60
C HIS A 58 18.45 -56.64 21.53
N ASN A 59 18.28 -56.05 20.34
CA ASN A 59 18.07 -54.58 20.20
C ASN A 59 16.73 -54.16 19.58
N GLU A 60 15.77 -55.07 19.35
CA GLU A 60 14.50 -54.73 18.67
C GLU A 60 13.37 -54.26 19.60
N GLU A 61 13.48 -54.43 20.94
CA GLU A 61 12.43 -53.98 21.86
C GLU A 61 12.67 -52.59 22.48
N VAL A 62 13.89 -52.07 22.48
CA VAL A 62 14.22 -50.78 23.13
C VAL A 62 13.92 -49.57 22.23
N HIS A 63 13.84 -49.74 20.91
CA HIS A 63 13.70 -48.61 19.97
C HIS A 63 12.26 -48.21 19.60
N LYS A 64 11.22 -48.87 20.14
CA LYS A 64 9.82 -48.51 19.84
C LYS A 64 9.24 -47.39 20.72
N SER A 65 9.87 -47.03 21.83
CA SER A 65 9.32 -46.00 22.75
C SER A 65 9.76 -44.57 22.46
N GLU A 66 10.79 -44.34 21.65
CA GLU A 66 11.40 -43.01 21.44
C GLU A 66 10.84 -42.22 20.25
N LEU A 67 9.97 -42.81 19.41
CA LEU A 67 9.50 -42.20 18.16
C LEU A 67 8.02 -41.77 18.15
N THR A 68 7.38 -41.68 19.31
CA THR A 68 6.03 -41.11 19.42
C THR A 68 6.12 -39.60 19.70
N PRO A 69 5.59 -38.71 18.83
CA PRO A 69 5.46 -37.30 19.17
C PRO A 69 4.53 -37.13 20.37
N LEU A 70 5.01 -36.52 21.44
CA LEU A 70 4.25 -36.24 22.68
C LEU A 70 3.12 -35.20 22.51
N LEU A 71 2.77 -34.80 21.29
CA LEU A 71 1.85 -33.68 21.06
C LEU A 71 0.38 -33.98 21.36
N ASP A 72 -0.02 -35.25 21.45
CA ASP A 72 -1.43 -35.65 21.67
C ASP A 72 -1.67 -36.48 22.96
N LYS A 73 -0.68 -36.56 23.86
CA LYS A 73 -0.92 -37.20 25.17
C LYS A 73 -1.60 -36.18 26.09
N GLN A 74 -2.90 -36.34 26.36
CA GLN A 74 -3.53 -35.65 27.51
C GLN A 74 -2.82 -36.13 28.78
N LEU A 75 -1.97 -35.27 29.34
CA LEU A 75 -1.28 -35.54 30.59
C LEU A 75 -2.31 -35.77 31.68
N THR A 76 -2.18 -36.90 32.37
CA THR A 76 -2.98 -37.20 33.57
C THR A 76 -2.71 -36.15 34.66
N GLN A 77 -3.66 -35.96 35.58
CA GLN A 77 -3.54 -34.96 36.65
C GLN A 77 -2.29 -35.20 37.53
N ASP A 78 -1.84 -36.45 37.65
CA ASP A 78 -0.61 -36.84 38.34
C ASP A 78 0.65 -36.56 37.50
N GLU A 79 0.64 -36.73 36.18
CA GLU A 79 1.76 -36.37 35.29
C GLU A 79 1.95 -34.84 35.23
N GLN A 80 0.87 -34.05 35.26
CA GLN A 80 0.95 -32.58 35.37
C GLN A 80 1.54 -32.15 36.72
N SER A 81 1.16 -32.82 37.81
CA SER A 81 1.69 -32.54 39.15
C SER A 81 3.17 -32.94 39.27
N THR A 82 3.58 -34.03 38.60
CA THR A 82 4.97 -34.53 38.62
C THR A 82 5.90 -33.68 37.75
N ALA A 83 5.44 -33.18 36.60
CA ALA A 83 6.20 -32.23 35.78
C ALA A 83 6.43 -30.88 36.50
N CYS A 84 5.54 -30.49 37.41
CA CYS A 84 5.70 -29.31 38.26
C CYS A 84 6.54 -29.55 39.53
N MET A 85 6.88 -30.80 39.89
CA MET A 85 7.55 -31.11 41.17
C MET A 85 9.08 -31.05 41.14
N PHE A 86 9.74 -30.96 39.98
CA PHE A 86 11.22 -31.00 39.91
C PHE A 86 11.95 -29.67 40.19
N TYR A 87 11.25 -28.58 40.48
CA TYR A 87 11.87 -27.29 40.84
C TYR A 87 11.28 -26.66 42.12
N LYS A 88 11.03 -27.47 43.15
CA LYS A 88 10.65 -26.96 44.49
C LYS A 88 11.81 -26.33 45.27
N ASP A 89 13.06 -26.54 44.84
CA ASP A 89 14.19 -25.82 45.41
C ASP A 89 14.37 -24.49 44.67
N ASN A 90 14.28 -23.38 45.40
CA ASN A 90 14.61 -22.02 44.96
C ASN A 90 16.11 -21.90 44.60
N LYS A 91 16.57 -22.63 43.59
CA LYS A 91 17.92 -22.52 43.03
C LYS A 91 17.84 -21.60 41.82
N THR A 92 18.30 -20.36 42.02
CA THR A 92 18.68 -19.49 40.91
C THR A 92 19.83 -20.16 40.16
N PHE A 93 19.60 -20.56 38.91
CA PHE A 93 20.70 -20.90 38.00
C PHE A 93 21.00 -19.63 37.20
N ASP A 94 22.24 -19.12 37.32
CA ASP A 94 22.71 -17.91 36.64
C ASP A 94 21.83 -16.66 36.85
N GLY A 95 21.32 -16.46 38.08
CA GLY A 95 20.53 -15.27 38.45
C GLY A 95 19.10 -15.20 37.87
N ILE A 96 18.62 -16.25 37.22
CA ILE A 96 17.24 -16.35 36.74
C ILE A 96 16.38 -17.02 37.82
N SER A 97 15.38 -16.31 38.34
CA SER A 97 14.37 -16.87 39.25
C SER A 97 13.34 -17.71 38.49
N ASN A 98 12.67 -18.63 39.20
CA ASN A 98 11.59 -19.43 38.64
C ASN A 98 10.49 -18.57 37.99
N ASP A 99 10.13 -17.42 38.60
CA ASP A 99 9.14 -16.49 38.04
C ASP A 99 9.58 -15.89 36.70
N LYS A 100 10.86 -15.52 36.58
CA LYS A 100 11.43 -15.04 35.30
C LYS A 100 11.42 -16.13 34.24
N PHE A 101 11.68 -17.38 34.63
CA PHE A 101 11.62 -18.53 33.73
C PHE A 101 10.18 -18.82 33.24
N TYR A 102 9.18 -18.79 34.12
CA TYR A 102 7.78 -18.94 33.73
C TYR A 102 7.29 -17.79 32.82
N SER A 103 7.74 -16.56 33.09
CA SER A 103 7.48 -15.42 32.20
C SER A 103 8.08 -15.63 30.81
N LEU A 104 9.32 -16.15 30.73
CA LEU A 104 9.98 -16.50 29.48
C LEU A 104 9.20 -17.59 28.70
N LEU A 105 8.73 -18.64 29.39
CA LEU A 105 7.92 -19.70 28.78
C LEU A 105 6.60 -19.15 28.20
N LYS A 106 5.92 -18.25 28.92
CA LYS A 106 4.69 -17.61 28.45
C LYS A 106 4.93 -16.77 27.18
N ASN A 107 6.06 -16.06 27.11
CA ASN A 107 6.45 -15.28 25.94
C ASN A 107 6.81 -16.17 24.74
N VAL A 108 7.50 -17.29 24.96
CA VAL A 108 7.80 -18.26 23.90
C VAL A 108 6.53 -18.88 23.34
N ARG A 109 5.56 -19.24 24.19
CA ARG A 109 4.26 -19.79 23.75
C ARG A 109 3.51 -18.80 22.86
N ARG A 110 3.42 -17.52 23.25
CA ARG A 110 2.83 -16.46 22.42
C ARG A 110 3.58 -16.27 21.09
N ALA A 111 4.91 -16.38 21.08
CA ALA A 111 5.67 -16.28 19.83
C ALA A 111 5.32 -17.42 18.86
N ILE A 112 5.17 -18.65 19.35
CA ILE A 112 4.76 -19.81 18.55
C ILE A 112 3.34 -19.64 18.01
N GLU A 113 2.40 -19.15 18.84
CA GLU A 113 1.02 -18.82 18.41
C GLU A 113 1.01 -17.77 17.28
N GLN A 114 1.98 -16.85 17.27
CA GLN A 114 2.18 -15.88 16.19
C GLN A 114 3.04 -16.40 15.03
N ASN A 115 3.23 -17.72 14.94
CA ASN A 115 3.96 -18.43 13.90
C ASN A 115 5.46 -18.09 13.83
N ILE A 116 6.04 -17.67 14.96
CA ILE A 116 7.49 -17.50 15.16
C ILE A 116 8.03 -18.81 15.73
N LEU A 117 8.47 -19.70 14.83
CA LEU A 117 8.87 -21.06 15.19
C LEU A 117 10.30 -21.13 15.76
N PRO A 118 10.58 -22.09 16.69
CA PRO A 118 11.92 -22.38 17.18
C PRO A 118 12.89 -22.79 16.05
N GLU A 119 14.18 -22.54 16.23
CA GLU A 119 15.24 -22.88 15.27
C GLU A 119 16.17 -23.94 15.83
N ILE A 120 16.47 -24.99 15.07
CA ILE A 120 17.37 -26.05 15.52
C ILE A 120 18.81 -25.54 15.69
N VAL A 121 19.50 -26.03 16.73
CA VAL A 121 20.92 -25.80 16.96
C VAL A 121 21.72 -26.88 16.23
N TYR A 122 22.51 -26.49 15.23
CA TYR A 122 23.31 -27.45 14.42
C TYR A 122 24.66 -27.81 15.05
N GLN A 123 25.10 -27.09 16.08
CA GLN A 123 26.30 -27.39 16.86
C GLN A 123 25.89 -28.12 18.15
N GLY A 124 25.68 -29.43 18.06
CA GLY A 124 25.36 -30.29 19.22
C GLY A 124 24.72 -31.60 18.79
N SER A 125 25.03 -32.70 19.48
CA SER A 125 24.47 -34.05 19.21
C SER A 125 23.06 -34.26 19.79
N SER A 126 22.48 -33.24 20.44
CA SER A 126 21.34 -33.38 21.37
C SER A 126 19.97 -32.94 20.82
N GLY A 127 19.86 -32.51 19.56
CA GLY A 127 18.56 -32.12 18.97
C GLY A 127 17.93 -30.84 19.55
N SER A 128 18.75 -29.94 20.10
CA SER A 128 18.30 -28.72 20.78
C SER A 128 17.71 -27.67 19.83
N TYR A 129 16.81 -26.82 20.33
CA TYR A 129 16.20 -25.70 19.60
C TYR A 129 16.41 -24.36 20.32
N PHE A 130 16.73 -23.30 19.58
CA PHE A 130 16.56 -21.92 19.98
C PHE A 130 15.08 -21.54 19.94
N VAL A 131 14.49 -21.30 21.11
CA VAL A 131 13.16 -20.71 21.23
C VAL A 131 13.24 -19.18 21.15
N LYS A 132 12.28 -18.57 20.47
CA LYS A 132 12.29 -17.12 20.19
C LYS A 132 11.32 -16.39 21.12
N ASN A 133 11.75 -15.24 21.62
CA ASN A 133 10.90 -14.29 22.34
C ASN A 133 10.39 -13.20 21.37
N LEU A 134 9.17 -12.73 21.60
CA LEU A 134 8.57 -11.54 20.98
C LEU A 134 9.47 -10.30 21.06
N GLU A 135 10.13 -10.08 22.19
CA GLU A 135 10.91 -8.84 22.42
C GLU A 135 12.18 -8.76 21.56
N LYS A 136 12.85 -9.88 21.26
CA LYS A 136 14.04 -9.92 20.40
C LYS A 136 13.73 -10.15 18.92
N THR A 137 12.49 -10.52 18.59
CA THR A 137 12.04 -10.66 17.19
C THR A 137 11.50 -9.36 16.59
N ASN A 138 11.14 -8.38 17.44
CA ASN A 138 10.74 -7.03 17.05
C ASN A 138 11.82 -6.20 16.32
N LEU A 139 13.06 -6.67 16.24
CA LEU A 139 14.10 -6.03 15.40
C LEU A 139 14.28 -6.68 14.02
N LYS A 140 13.53 -7.75 13.69
CA LYS A 140 13.61 -8.43 12.38
C LYS A 140 12.26 -8.81 11.76
N SER A 141 11.16 -8.80 12.52
CA SER A 141 9.82 -8.78 11.92
C SER A 141 9.43 -7.34 11.66
N VAL A 142 9.78 -6.87 10.47
CA VAL A 142 9.19 -5.68 9.89
C VAL A 142 7.68 -5.91 9.72
N CYS A 143 6.95 -5.63 10.77
CA CYS A 143 5.54 -5.34 10.77
C CYS A 143 5.41 -4.27 11.85
N PHE A 144 5.23 -3.02 11.46
CA PHE A 144 4.61 -2.05 12.36
C PHE A 144 3.39 -2.70 13.01
N PRO A 145 3.05 -2.37 14.27
CA PRO A 145 1.82 -2.87 14.87
C PRO A 145 0.69 -2.57 13.88
N TYR A 146 0.19 -3.61 13.22
CA TYR A 146 -0.89 -3.46 12.27
C TYR A 146 -2.07 -2.94 13.08
N ASN A 147 -2.70 -1.87 12.61
CA ASN A 147 -4.08 -1.63 13.02
C ASN A 147 -4.91 -2.87 12.65
N ALA A 148 -5.96 -3.15 13.42
CA ALA A 148 -6.76 -4.37 13.27
C ALA A 148 -7.22 -4.59 11.81
N ASP A 149 -7.51 -3.49 11.10
CA ASP A 149 -7.94 -3.51 9.70
C ASP A 149 -6.87 -3.99 8.72
N THR A 150 -5.61 -3.55 8.85
CA THR A 150 -4.55 -4.08 7.96
C THR A 150 -4.32 -5.56 8.24
N GLN A 151 -4.30 -5.95 9.52
CA GLN A 151 -4.06 -7.34 9.89
C GLN A 151 -5.18 -8.25 9.35
N LYS A 152 -6.43 -7.77 9.37
CA LYS A 152 -7.57 -8.43 8.76
C LYS A 152 -7.37 -8.66 7.26
N ILE A 153 -7.04 -7.63 6.49
CA ILE A 153 -6.85 -7.73 5.03
C ILE A 153 -5.68 -8.65 4.69
N PHE A 154 -4.57 -8.52 5.42
CA PHE A 154 -3.42 -9.39 5.26
C PHE A 154 -3.77 -10.86 5.52
N ASN A 155 -4.54 -11.14 6.58
CA ASN A 155 -5.00 -12.47 6.91
C ASN A 155 -5.97 -13.01 5.85
N GLU A 156 -6.93 -12.22 5.40
CA GLU A 156 -7.86 -12.59 4.32
C GLU A 156 -7.11 -12.94 3.02
N ALA A 157 -6.11 -12.13 2.65
CA ALA A 157 -5.25 -12.40 1.50
C ALA A 157 -4.50 -13.73 1.65
N ARG A 158 -3.93 -14.00 2.83
CA ARG A 158 -3.19 -15.23 3.11
C ARG A 158 -4.10 -16.46 3.06
N ILE A 159 -5.30 -16.37 3.64
CA ILE A 159 -6.31 -17.44 3.61
C ILE A 159 -6.71 -17.73 2.15
N ALA A 160 -7.01 -16.71 1.36
CA ALA A 160 -7.37 -16.85 -0.04
C ALA A 160 -6.25 -17.52 -0.86
N ILE A 161 -5.00 -17.09 -0.69
CA ILE A 161 -3.84 -17.69 -1.36
C ILE A 161 -3.68 -19.17 -0.99
N ASN A 162 -3.86 -19.52 0.28
CA ASN A 162 -3.80 -20.91 0.75
C ASN A 162 -4.92 -21.78 0.16
N GLN A 163 -6.09 -21.19 -0.08
CA GLN A 163 -7.22 -21.80 -0.79
C GLN A 163 -7.05 -21.74 -2.33
N ASN A 164 -5.86 -21.39 -2.83
CA ASN A 164 -5.53 -21.29 -4.24
C ASN A 164 -6.36 -20.23 -5.01
N ILE A 165 -6.93 -19.25 -4.29
CA ILE A 165 -7.49 -18.01 -4.84
C ILE A 165 -6.33 -17.00 -4.91
N LEU A 166 -5.72 -16.90 -6.09
CA LEU A 166 -4.45 -16.20 -6.26
C LEU A 166 -4.62 -14.73 -6.68
N PRO A 167 -3.73 -13.82 -6.27
CA PRO A 167 -3.68 -12.45 -6.79
C PRO A 167 -3.52 -12.41 -8.32
N ILE A 168 -4.18 -11.45 -8.96
CA ILE A 168 -4.21 -11.29 -10.42
C ILE A 168 -3.30 -10.11 -10.81
N LEU A 169 -2.43 -10.30 -11.80
CA LEU A 169 -1.59 -9.23 -12.32
C LEU A 169 -2.44 -8.15 -13.01
N SER A 170 -2.30 -6.90 -12.58
CA SER A 170 -2.89 -5.76 -13.26
C SER A 170 -2.09 -5.42 -14.52
N LEU A 171 -2.79 -5.38 -15.66
CA LEU A 171 -2.21 -4.98 -16.95
C LEU A 171 -1.95 -3.46 -17.02
N LYS A 172 -2.67 -2.67 -16.22
CA LYS A 172 -2.45 -1.22 -16.11
C LYS A 172 -1.15 -0.90 -15.36
N GLY A 173 -0.52 0.23 -15.68
CA GLY A 173 0.70 0.72 -15.04
C GLY A 173 2.00 0.04 -15.51
N SER A 174 3.15 0.55 -15.04
CA SER A 174 4.48 0.15 -15.52
C SER A 174 5.25 -0.82 -14.60
N SER A 175 4.68 -1.17 -13.45
CA SER A 175 5.23 -2.09 -12.44
C SER A 175 4.42 -3.39 -12.36
N GLY A 176 4.98 -4.41 -11.70
CA GLY A 176 4.21 -5.56 -11.22
C GLY A 176 3.26 -5.11 -10.10
N SER A 177 1.97 -4.98 -10.40
CA SER A 177 0.92 -4.66 -9.44
C SER A 177 -0.13 -5.77 -9.46
N TYR A 178 -0.50 -6.30 -8.30
CA TYR A 178 -1.38 -7.46 -8.19
C TYR A 178 -2.66 -7.11 -7.44
N LEU A 179 -3.81 -7.41 -8.04
CA LEU A 179 -5.12 -7.36 -7.40
C LEU A 179 -5.25 -8.57 -6.48
N VAL A 180 -5.21 -8.32 -5.17
CA VAL A 180 -5.32 -9.31 -4.10
C VAL A 180 -6.79 -9.58 -3.81
N ARG A 181 -7.14 -10.86 -3.66
CA ARG A 181 -8.52 -11.30 -3.46
C ARG A 181 -8.71 -11.95 -2.09
N ASN A 182 -9.92 -11.87 -1.55
CA ASN A 182 -10.36 -12.67 -0.39
C ASN A 182 -10.91 -14.03 -0.81
N HIS A 183 -11.36 -14.82 0.17
CA HIS A 183 -11.94 -16.15 -0.04
C HIS A 183 -13.27 -16.13 -0.84
N LYS A 184 -13.90 -14.95 -1.00
CA LYS A 184 -15.10 -14.73 -1.83
C LYS A 184 -14.78 -14.23 -3.23
N ASN A 185 -13.51 -14.28 -3.67
CA ASN A 185 -13.02 -13.72 -4.93
C ASN A 185 -13.15 -12.19 -5.08
N GLN A 186 -13.49 -11.44 -4.02
CA GLN A 186 -13.57 -9.98 -4.07
C GLN A 186 -12.18 -9.36 -3.93
N ILE A 187 -11.93 -8.25 -4.63
CA ILE A 187 -10.63 -7.55 -4.58
C ILE A 187 -10.53 -6.76 -3.28
N ILE A 188 -9.61 -7.12 -2.40
CA ILE A 188 -9.44 -6.46 -1.08
C ILE A 188 -8.24 -5.54 -1.02
N GLY A 189 -7.31 -5.65 -1.97
CA GLY A 189 -6.13 -4.80 -1.99
C GLY A 189 -5.32 -4.90 -3.26
N ILE A 190 -4.34 -4.01 -3.36
CA ILE A 190 -3.36 -3.94 -4.43
C ILE A 190 -1.99 -4.17 -3.80
N PHE A 191 -1.31 -5.24 -4.23
CA PHE A 191 0.04 -5.57 -3.77
C PHE A 191 1.08 -5.23 -4.84
N LYS A 192 2.07 -4.41 -4.47
CA LYS A 192 3.20 -4.01 -5.34
C LYS A 192 4.52 -4.54 -4.74
N PRO A 193 5.02 -5.70 -5.17
CA PRO A 193 6.29 -6.25 -4.67
C PRO A 193 7.49 -5.41 -5.11
N LYS A 194 8.39 -5.13 -4.16
CA LYS A 194 9.62 -4.32 -4.36
C LYS A 194 10.43 -4.79 -5.57
N ASP A 195 10.67 -6.10 -5.68
CA ASP A 195 11.52 -6.67 -6.72
C ASP A 195 10.90 -6.66 -8.13
N GLU A 196 9.63 -6.27 -8.28
CA GLU A 196 8.92 -6.14 -9.55
C GLU A 196 8.57 -4.68 -9.94
N GLU A 197 9.12 -3.71 -9.21
CA GLU A 197 9.04 -2.29 -9.54
C GLU A 197 9.71 -1.97 -10.90
N PRO A 198 9.50 -0.78 -11.49
CA PRO A 198 10.11 -0.36 -12.76
C PRO A 198 11.63 -0.60 -12.85
N TYR A 199 12.33 -0.49 -11.72
CA TYR A 199 13.78 -0.71 -11.59
C TYR A 199 14.14 -1.99 -10.83
N GLY A 200 13.14 -2.79 -10.44
CA GLY A 200 13.31 -4.07 -9.77
C GLY A 200 13.96 -5.12 -10.69
N SER A 201 14.68 -6.06 -10.09
CA SER A 201 15.40 -7.12 -10.82
C SER A 201 14.48 -8.12 -11.51
N LEU A 202 13.21 -8.20 -11.09
CA LEU A 202 12.21 -9.16 -11.56
C LEU A 202 10.96 -8.47 -12.12
N ASN A 203 11.08 -7.26 -12.68
CA ASN A 203 9.94 -6.61 -13.31
C ASN A 203 9.36 -7.47 -14.45
N PRO A 204 8.08 -7.90 -14.39
CA PRO A 204 7.46 -8.73 -15.42
C PRO A 204 7.14 -7.95 -16.71
N LYS A 205 7.13 -6.62 -16.69
CA LYS A 205 6.80 -5.75 -17.83
C LYS A 205 8.10 -5.38 -18.57
N TRP A 206 8.42 -6.17 -19.60
CA TRP A 206 9.67 -6.15 -20.41
C TRP A 206 10.04 -4.79 -21.05
N ILE A 207 9.06 -3.90 -21.26
CA ILE A 207 9.22 -2.64 -22.00
C ILE A 207 10.32 -1.72 -21.42
N LYS A 208 10.53 -1.71 -20.09
CA LYS A 208 11.57 -0.87 -19.46
C LYS A 208 12.98 -1.46 -19.53
N TRP A 209 13.15 -2.76 -19.76
CA TRP A 209 14.48 -3.37 -19.95
C TRP A 209 15.11 -2.98 -21.29
N ILE A 210 14.29 -2.93 -22.36
CA ILE A 210 14.69 -2.44 -23.68
C ILE A 210 15.07 -0.95 -23.61
N GLN A 211 14.23 -0.14 -22.94
CA GLN A 211 14.48 1.30 -22.75
C GLN A 211 15.73 1.58 -21.89
N LYS A 212 15.97 0.78 -20.84
CA LYS A 212 17.17 0.84 -19.98
C LYS A 212 18.48 0.57 -20.73
N LYS A 213 18.43 -0.22 -21.81
CA LYS A 213 19.59 -0.57 -22.63
C LYS A 213 19.87 0.43 -23.76
N CYS A 214 18.84 1.13 -24.26
CA CYS A 214 18.97 2.01 -25.44
C CYS A 214 19.15 3.51 -25.12
N CYS A 215 18.89 3.98 -23.88
CA CYS A 215 19.13 5.39 -23.48
C CYS A 215 19.39 5.53 -21.96
N PRO A 216 20.65 5.56 -21.48
CA PRO A 216 20.94 5.67 -20.04
C PRO A 216 20.82 7.09 -19.46
N CYS A 217 20.97 8.15 -20.27
CA CYS A 217 20.95 9.55 -19.82
C CYS A 217 19.53 10.13 -19.61
N CYS A 218 18.51 9.49 -20.18
CA CYS A 218 17.14 9.99 -20.16
C CYS A 218 16.20 9.24 -19.20
N PHE A 219 16.68 8.26 -18.41
CA PHE A 219 15.77 7.31 -17.76
C PHE A 219 15.99 7.23 -16.26
N GLY A 220 14.92 7.48 -15.49
CA GLY A 220 14.98 7.62 -14.04
C GLY A 220 14.60 9.01 -13.56
N ARG A 221 13.82 9.06 -12.47
CA ARG A 221 13.64 10.28 -11.69
C ARG A 221 14.88 10.44 -10.82
N SER A 222 15.90 11.15 -11.30
CA SER A 222 17.22 11.31 -10.65
C SER A 222 17.21 12.02 -9.30
N CYS A 223 16.04 12.42 -8.81
CA CYS A 223 15.80 12.94 -7.48
C CYS A 223 15.23 11.89 -6.51
N LEU A 224 14.87 10.69 -6.98
CA LEU A 224 14.31 9.59 -6.19
C LEU A 224 15.34 8.48 -5.97
N THR A 225 15.26 7.83 -4.81
CA THR A 225 16.04 6.63 -4.53
C THR A 225 15.50 5.46 -5.37
N PRO A 226 16.36 4.69 -6.08
CA PRO A 226 15.91 3.52 -6.84
C PRO A 226 15.30 2.44 -5.94
N ASN A 227 14.25 1.76 -6.43
CA ASN A 227 13.70 0.53 -5.83
C ASN A 227 13.15 0.69 -4.39
N GLN A 228 12.65 1.89 -4.07
CA GLN A 228 11.98 2.23 -2.80
C GLN A 228 10.53 2.69 -3.01
N GLY A 229 9.92 2.38 -4.17
CA GLY A 229 8.55 2.83 -4.47
C GLY A 229 7.53 2.31 -3.46
N PHE A 230 7.67 1.05 -3.04
CA PHE A 230 6.81 0.47 -2.00
C PHE A 230 6.90 1.20 -0.66
N LEU A 231 8.07 1.74 -0.28
CA LEU A 231 8.21 2.56 0.92
C LEU A 231 7.57 3.93 0.74
N SER A 232 7.66 4.50 -0.46
CA SER A 232 7.00 5.74 -0.82
C SER A 232 5.47 5.62 -0.68
N GLU A 233 4.88 4.51 -1.13
CA GLU A 233 3.46 4.18 -0.94
C GLU A 233 3.06 4.10 0.54
N VAL A 234 3.86 3.38 1.35
CA VAL A 234 3.60 3.21 2.79
C VAL A 234 3.80 4.53 3.54
N GLY A 235 4.82 5.30 3.18
CA GLY A 235 5.10 6.62 3.74
C GLY A 235 3.99 7.63 3.46
N ALA A 236 3.40 7.61 2.26
CA ALA A 236 2.25 8.46 1.94
C ALA A 236 1.04 8.12 2.82
N SER A 237 0.74 6.84 3.02
CA SER A 237 -0.32 6.42 3.94
C SER A 237 -0.02 6.78 5.41
N LEU A 238 1.25 6.78 5.82
CA LEU A 238 1.64 7.25 7.16
C LEU A 238 1.41 8.75 7.33
N VAL A 239 1.86 9.57 6.37
CA VAL A 239 1.67 11.03 6.40
C VAL A 239 0.18 11.38 6.41
N ASP A 240 -0.62 10.70 5.57
CA ASP A 240 -2.07 10.83 5.56
C ASP A 240 -2.70 10.52 6.93
N SER A 241 -2.29 9.42 7.58
CA SER A 241 -2.81 9.03 8.90
C SER A 241 -2.39 10.02 9.99
N LYS A 242 -1.15 10.52 9.95
CA LYS A 242 -0.63 11.47 10.95
C LYS A 242 -1.31 12.83 10.88
N LEU A 243 -1.65 13.28 9.69
CA LEU A 243 -2.34 14.55 9.45
C LEU A 243 -3.87 14.41 9.48
N ASP A 244 -4.40 13.20 9.63
CA ASP A 244 -5.83 12.92 9.53
C ASP A 244 -6.45 13.48 8.23
N LEU A 245 -5.78 13.20 7.10
CA LEU A 245 -6.25 13.60 5.77
C LEU A 245 -7.38 12.68 5.30
N GLY A 246 -7.25 11.36 5.50
CA GLY A 246 -8.31 10.40 5.18
C GLY A 246 -8.56 10.23 3.68
N ILE A 247 -7.52 10.40 2.86
CA ILE A 247 -7.61 10.30 1.39
C ILE A 247 -6.72 9.19 0.82
N VAL A 248 -5.67 8.76 1.51
CA VAL A 248 -4.83 7.64 1.04
C VAL A 248 -5.44 6.33 1.54
N PRO A 249 -5.85 5.40 0.66
CA PRO A 249 -6.27 4.08 1.10
C PRO A 249 -5.16 3.44 1.91
N LEU A 250 -5.50 2.93 3.10
CA LEU A 250 -4.56 2.37 4.06
C LEU A 250 -3.55 1.44 3.37
N THR A 251 -2.27 1.79 3.51
CA THR A 251 -1.17 1.09 2.84
C THR A 251 -0.08 0.74 3.84
N ARG A 252 0.36 -0.52 3.82
CA ARG A 252 1.40 -1.03 4.73
C ARG A 252 2.40 -1.92 4.02
N CYS A 253 3.59 -2.01 4.59
CA CYS A 253 4.60 -2.96 4.15
C CYS A 253 4.18 -4.37 4.61
N VAL A 254 4.13 -5.31 3.69
CA VAL A 254 3.78 -6.71 3.97
C VAL A 254 4.70 -7.65 3.22
N ARG A 255 4.70 -8.93 3.63
CA ARG A 255 5.38 -10.00 2.92
C ARG A 255 4.39 -11.06 2.47
N LEU A 256 4.18 -11.17 1.16
CA LEU A 256 3.24 -12.14 0.57
C LEU A 256 3.98 -13.11 -0.36
N SER A 257 3.51 -14.35 -0.43
CA SER A 257 3.98 -15.33 -1.41
C SER A 257 2.79 -15.83 -2.21
N SER A 258 2.88 -15.83 -3.53
CA SER A 258 1.85 -16.37 -4.42
C SER A 258 2.48 -16.98 -5.66
N LYS A 259 1.91 -18.06 -6.21
CA LYS A 259 2.40 -18.66 -7.47
C LYS A 259 2.35 -17.70 -8.66
N THR A 260 1.46 -16.69 -8.61
CA THR A 260 1.25 -15.69 -9.65
C THR A 260 2.29 -14.58 -9.68
N PHE A 261 3.05 -14.35 -8.60
CA PHE A 261 4.13 -13.35 -8.61
C PHE A 261 5.30 -13.79 -9.50
N ASN A 262 6.12 -12.83 -9.91
CA ASN A 262 7.26 -13.13 -10.77
C ASN A 262 8.47 -13.62 -9.97
N TYR A 263 8.91 -14.86 -10.19
CA TYR A 263 10.06 -15.44 -9.49
C TYR A 263 11.10 -15.93 -10.47
N SER A 264 12.36 -15.93 -10.04
CA SER A 264 13.45 -16.54 -10.79
C SER A 264 13.17 -18.02 -11.09
N ALA A 265 13.71 -18.54 -12.19
CA ALA A 265 13.62 -19.96 -12.52
C ALA A 265 14.18 -20.85 -11.39
N ILE A 266 15.24 -20.36 -10.73
CA ILE A 266 15.88 -21.03 -9.59
C ILE A 266 14.93 -21.13 -8.40
N ASP A 267 14.22 -20.05 -8.05
CA ASP A 267 13.26 -20.07 -6.93
C ASP A 267 12.09 -20.99 -7.20
N ARG A 268 11.60 -21.02 -8.44
CA ARG A 268 10.54 -21.95 -8.86
C ARG A 268 11.02 -23.40 -8.79
N ALA A 269 12.22 -23.70 -9.28
CA ALA A 269 12.82 -25.03 -9.20
C ALA A 269 13.02 -25.48 -7.75
N LYS A 270 13.65 -24.65 -6.91
CA LYS A 270 13.86 -24.92 -5.47
C LYS A 270 12.54 -25.17 -4.76
N SER A 271 11.50 -24.38 -5.04
CA SER A 271 10.18 -24.59 -4.44
C SER A 271 9.54 -25.93 -4.85
N ARG A 272 9.72 -26.37 -6.10
CA ARG A 272 9.19 -27.67 -6.58
C ARG A 272 9.96 -28.83 -5.94
N THR A 273 11.29 -28.78 -5.96
CA THR A 273 12.14 -29.81 -5.36
C THR A 273 11.85 -29.98 -3.87
N LYS A 274 11.74 -28.89 -3.12
CA LYS A 274 11.41 -28.96 -1.68
C LYS A 274 10.02 -29.52 -1.41
N LYS A 275 9.02 -29.21 -2.26
CA LYS A 275 7.69 -29.80 -2.15
C LYS A 275 7.71 -31.31 -2.41
N ASN A 276 8.37 -31.74 -3.49
CA ASN A 276 8.48 -33.16 -3.82
C ASN A 276 9.24 -33.94 -2.73
N ILE A 277 10.30 -33.37 -2.16
CA ILE A 277 11.02 -34.01 -1.04
C ILE A 277 10.12 -34.05 0.19
N ALA A 278 9.36 -32.98 0.48
CA ALA A 278 8.47 -32.96 1.62
C ALA A 278 7.35 -34.00 1.55
N GLU A 279 6.80 -34.22 0.34
CA GLU A 279 5.78 -35.25 0.09
C GLU A 279 6.35 -36.67 0.16
N ARG A 280 7.62 -36.87 -0.24
CA ARG A 280 8.25 -38.20 -0.28
C ARG A 280 8.97 -38.60 1.01
N LEU A 281 9.54 -37.64 1.71
CA LEU A 281 10.42 -37.84 2.87
C LEU A 281 10.08 -36.80 3.97
N PRO A 282 9.02 -37.05 4.76
CA PRO A 282 8.55 -36.12 5.78
C PRO A 282 9.63 -35.74 6.81
N ASP A 283 10.51 -36.69 7.17
CA ASP A 283 11.58 -36.48 8.16
C ASP A 283 12.64 -35.49 7.67
N ILE A 284 12.90 -35.46 6.36
CA ILE A 284 13.80 -34.48 5.74
C ILE A 284 13.09 -33.15 5.56
N ALA A 285 11.76 -33.17 5.33
CA ALA A 285 10.93 -31.97 5.20
C ALA A 285 11.01 -31.07 6.45
N GLN A 286 11.07 -31.68 7.64
CA GLN A 286 11.20 -30.98 8.93
C GLN A 286 12.46 -30.10 9.00
N ARG A 287 13.51 -30.43 8.22
CA ARG A 287 14.75 -29.63 8.15
C ARG A 287 14.64 -28.42 7.23
N PHE A 288 13.56 -28.30 6.43
CA PHE A 288 13.40 -27.16 5.55
C PHE A 288 12.84 -25.95 6.29
N HIS A 289 13.64 -24.88 6.39
CA HIS A 289 13.18 -23.59 6.91
C HIS A 289 11.97 -22.98 6.16
N ARG A 290 11.69 -23.45 4.93
CA ARG A 290 10.52 -23.05 4.16
C ARG A 290 10.20 -24.08 3.08
N ILE A 291 8.92 -24.46 2.98
CA ILE A 291 8.35 -25.20 1.86
C ILE A 291 7.51 -24.21 1.05
N GLY A 292 7.86 -24.01 -0.23
CA GLY A 292 7.16 -23.06 -1.11
C GLY A 292 8.01 -21.87 -1.59
N LEU A 293 7.35 -20.98 -2.33
CA LEU A 293 7.97 -19.79 -2.93
C LEU A 293 8.35 -18.77 -1.86
N PRO A 294 9.35 -17.90 -2.12
CA PRO A 294 9.70 -16.85 -1.19
C PRO A 294 8.58 -15.84 -1.01
N ALA A 295 8.37 -15.38 0.23
CA ALA A 295 7.55 -14.21 0.46
C ALA A 295 8.31 -12.97 -0.04
N LYS A 296 7.66 -12.20 -0.92
CA LYS A 296 8.14 -10.93 -1.45
C LYS A 296 7.70 -9.80 -0.54
N THR A 297 8.61 -8.89 -0.24
CA THR A 297 8.30 -7.64 0.45
C THR A 297 7.69 -6.65 -0.54
N GLY A 298 6.65 -5.94 -0.15
CA GLY A 298 6.01 -4.92 -0.98
C GLY A 298 4.97 -4.12 -0.21
N SER A 299 4.38 -3.14 -0.88
CA SER A 299 3.26 -2.37 -0.34
C SER A 299 1.95 -3.12 -0.62
N LEU A 300 1.10 -3.22 0.40
CA LEU A 300 -0.29 -3.66 0.27
C LEU A 300 -1.19 -2.48 0.60
N GLN A 301 -1.86 -1.97 -0.42
CA GLN A 301 -2.86 -0.90 -0.32
C GLN A 301 -4.26 -1.50 -0.31
N THR A 302 -5.13 -1.01 0.55
CA THR A 302 -6.57 -1.33 0.54
C THR A 302 -7.21 -0.98 -0.79
N PHE A 303 -8.09 -1.84 -1.29
CA PHE A 303 -8.86 -1.54 -2.49
C PHE A 303 -10.07 -0.68 -2.15
N VAL A 304 -10.32 0.37 -2.94
CA VAL A 304 -11.48 1.25 -2.79
C VAL A 304 -12.51 0.99 -3.89
N TYR A 305 -13.79 0.94 -3.51
CA TYR A 305 -14.90 0.60 -4.40
C TYR A 305 -15.71 1.82 -4.80
N ASP A 306 -16.23 1.79 -6.03
CA ASP A 306 -17.05 2.83 -6.66
C ASP A 306 -16.30 4.17 -6.86
N TYR A 307 -14.99 4.08 -7.07
CA TYR A 307 -14.15 5.22 -7.44
C TYR A 307 -13.83 5.17 -8.93
N GLU A 308 -13.79 6.34 -9.56
CA GLU A 308 -13.41 6.53 -10.96
C GLU A 308 -12.19 7.45 -11.06
N ASP A 309 -11.47 7.39 -12.19
CA ASP A 309 -10.34 8.29 -12.46
C ASP A 309 -10.81 9.75 -12.33
N ALA A 310 -10.05 10.59 -11.60
CA ALA A 310 -10.48 11.96 -11.32
C ALA A 310 -10.78 12.76 -12.59
N ASP A 311 -9.99 12.57 -13.65
CA ASP A 311 -10.23 13.16 -14.96
C ASP A 311 -11.64 12.89 -15.53
N CYS A 312 -12.21 11.71 -15.28
CA CYS A 312 -13.57 11.36 -15.71
C CYS A 312 -14.64 12.14 -14.91
N VAL A 313 -14.43 12.27 -13.60
CA VAL A 313 -15.41 12.89 -12.70
C VAL A 313 -15.35 14.42 -12.77
N LEU A 314 -14.15 14.99 -12.89
CA LEU A 314 -13.94 16.44 -13.01
C LEU A 314 -14.71 17.03 -14.21
N ARG A 315 -14.73 16.34 -15.36
CA ARG A 315 -15.52 16.76 -16.52
C ARG A 315 -17.03 16.85 -16.25
N ARG A 316 -17.56 16.05 -15.31
CA ARG A 316 -18.98 16.08 -14.90
C ARG A 316 -19.24 17.12 -13.82
N LEU A 317 -18.25 17.44 -12.98
CA LEU A 317 -18.40 18.43 -11.90
C LEU A 317 -18.36 19.87 -12.41
N ASP A 318 -17.73 20.11 -13.56
CA ASP A 318 -17.69 21.41 -14.23
C ASP A 318 -19.08 21.87 -14.75
N ASP A 319 -20.11 21.02 -14.69
CA ASP A 319 -21.50 21.42 -14.99
C ASP A 319 -22.08 22.36 -13.92
N GLU A 320 -22.78 23.41 -14.37
CA GLU A 320 -23.45 24.40 -13.49
C GLU A 320 -24.47 23.77 -12.53
N LYS A 321 -24.95 22.55 -12.84
CA LYS A 321 -25.93 21.80 -12.06
C LYS A 321 -25.36 21.14 -10.80
N THR A 322 -24.03 21.08 -10.63
CA THR A 322 -23.44 20.43 -9.45
C THR A 322 -23.79 21.22 -8.18
N PRO A 323 -24.45 20.60 -7.18
CA PRO A 323 -24.86 21.30 -5.97
C PRO A 323 -23.70 21.95 -5.21
N ILE A 324 -23.97 23.10 -4.59
CA ILE A 324 -22.95 23.90 -3.88
C ILE A 324 -22.29 23.12 -2.74
N HIS A 325 -23.05 22.32 -1.99
CA HIS A 325 -22.51 21.51 -0.89
C HIS A 325 -21.55 20.42 -1.39
N ILE A 326 -21.81 19.82 -2.57
CA ILE A 326 -20.89 18.89 -3.22
C ILE A 326 -19.61 19.60 -3.65
N LYS A 327 -19.70 20.79 -4.25
CA LYS A 327 -18.51 21.60 -4.61
C LYS A 327 -17.66 21.92 -3.39
N LYS A 328 -18.28 22.27 -2.25
CA LYS A 328 -17.59 22.51 -0.98
C LYS A 328 -16.91 21.25 -0.43
N LYS A 329 -17.61 20.11 -0.40
CA LYS A 329 -17.03 18.81 0.02
C LYS A 329 -15.85 18.41 -0.87
N PHE A 330 -16.01 18.56 -2.19
CA PHE A 330 -14.93 18.30 -3.15
C PHE A 330 -13.72 19.19 -2.88
N ARG A 331 -13.93 20.50 -2.70
CA ARG A 331 -12.86 21.46 -2.36
C ARG A 331 -12.10 21.04 -1.11
N ALA A 332 -12.80 20.69 -0.03
CA ALA A 332 -12.17 20.26 1.21
C ALA A 332 -11.31 18.99 1.04
N GLN A 333 -11.78 18.02 0.25
CA GLN A 333 -11.01 16.82 -0.09
C GLN A 333 -9.82 17.13 -1.01
N PHE A 334 -9.99 18.05 -1.95
CA PHE A 334 -8.96 18.49 -2.88
C PHE A 334 -7.81 19.19 -2.15
N GLU A 335 -8.10 20.08 -1.21
CA GLU A 335 -7.08 20.74 -0.39
C GLU A 335 -6.26 19.74 0.43
N ARG A 336 -6.88 18.64 0.91
CA ARG A 336 -6.16 17.53 1.56
C ARG A 336 -5.21 16.80 0.61
N LEU A 337 -5.62 16.58 -0.64
CA LEU A 337 -4.75 16.01 -1.69
C LEU A 337 -3.54 16.91 -1.96
N VAL A 338 -3.76 18.22 -2.06
CA VAL A 338 -2.71 19.23 -2.23
C VAL A 338 -1.71 19.17 -1.08
N ILE A 339 -2.19 19.16 0.17
CA ILE A 339 -1.34 19.09 1.37
C ILE A 339 -0.48 17.82 1.36
N LEU A 340 -1.09 16.66 1.11
CA LEU A 340 -0.37 15.39 1.02
C LEU A 340 0.75 15.46 -0.03
N ASP A 341 0.38 15.75 -1.27
CA ASP A 341 1.30 15.74 -2.41
C ASP A 341 2.43 16.75 -2.25
N TYR A 342 2.14 17.91 -1.65
CA TYR A 342 3.14 18.93 -1.42
C TYR A 342 4.14 18.50 -0.36
N ILE A 343 3.68 18.00 0.79
CA ILE A 343 4.55 17.54 1.89
C ILE A 343 5.46 16.42 1.41
N ILE A 344 4.91 15.38 0.77
CA ILE A 344 5.70 14.23 0.30
C ILE A 344 6.49 14.55 -0.98
N ARG A 345 6.29 15.74 -1.57
CA ARG A 345 6.76 16.14 -2.90
C ARG A 345 6.53 15.03 -3.93
N ASN A 346 5.26 14.70 -4.15
CA ASN A 346 4.89 13.70 -5.14
C ASN A 346 5.33 14.18 -6.53
N THR A 347 6.09 13.33 -7.23
CA THR A 347 6.65 13.69 -8.53
C THR A 347 5.81 13.15 -9.69
N ASP A 348 4.79 12.32 -9.44
CA ASP A 348 3.99 11.65 -10.47
C ASP A 348 2.47 11.79 -10.24
N ARG A 349 2.00 12.90 -9.67
CA ARG A 349 0.56 13.15 -9.58
C ARG A 349 -0.01 13.72 -10.88
N SER A 350 -0.59 12.85 -11.69
CA SER A 350 -1.48 13.17 -12.81
C SER A 350 -2.96 13.05 -12.40
N ASN A 351 -3.88 13.54 -13.23
CA ASN A 351 -5.34 13.38 -13.02
C ASN A 351 -5.84 11.93 -13.21
N SER A 352 -4.98 11.00 -13.63
CA SER A 352 -5.25 9.57 -13.65
C SER A 352 -4.80 8.85 -12.38
N ASN A 353 -4.03 9.52 -11.51
CA ASN A 353 -3.38 8.91 -10.35
C ASN A 353 -4.07 9.29 -9.03
N TRP A 354 -5.27 9.84 -9.08
CA TRP A 354 -6.17 9.98 -7.93
C TRP A 354 -7.58 9.74 -8.43
N LEU A 355 -8.41 9.21 -7.55
CA LEU A 355 -9.75 8.78 -7.89
C LEU A 355 -10.78 9.63 -7.16
N ILE A 356 -11.97 9.72 -7.74
CA ILE A 356 -13.12 10.38 -7.12
C ILE A 356 -14.28 9.38 -7.08
N LYS A 357 -14.89 9.23 -5.90
CA LYS A 357 -16.19 8.58 -5.73
C LYS A 357 -17.22 9.69 -5.68
N TYR A 358 -18.12 9.72 -6.64
CA TYR A 358 -19.19 10.73 -6.72
C TYR A 358 -20.55 10.04 -6.78
N LYS A 359 -21.40 10.36 -5.81
CA LYS A 359 -22.80 9.93 -5.76
C LYS A 359 -23.68 11.17 -5.93
N PRO A 360 -24.38 11.32 -7.06
CA PRO A 360 -25.27 12.44 -7.26
C PRO A 360 -26.48 12.36 -6.31
N SER A 361 -27.04 13.51 -5.96
CA SER A 361 -28.27 13.59 -5.16
C SER A 361 -29.44 13.02 -5.96
N ASN A 362 -30.24 12.13 -5.36
CA ASN A 362 -31.47 11.65 -5.98
C ASN A 362 -32.62 12.59 -5.60
N ILE A 363 -33.01 13.48 -6.50
CA ILE A 363 -34.28 14.21 -6.37
C ILE A 363 -35.39 13.27 -6.86
N VAL A 364 -36.16 12.70 -5.93
CA VAL A 364 -37.40 12.00 -6.29
C VAL A 364 -38.43 13.08 -6.64
N GLY A 365 -38.63 13.30 -7.93
CA GLY A 365 -39.51 14.36 -8.43
C GLY A 365 -39.87 14.19 -9.89
N ASP A 366 -40.50 13.06 -10.23
CA ASP A 366 -41.65 13.05 -11.13
C ASP A 366 -42.39 11.71 -10.99
N ALA A 367 -43.34 11.66 -10.06
CA ALA A 367 -44.42 10.70 -10.19
C ALA A 367 -45.30 11.26 -11.32
N SER A 368 -45.08 10.76 -12.53
CA SER A 368 -46.05 10.86 -13.60
C SER A 368 -47.40 10.41 -13.05
N VAL A 369 -48.32 11.36 -12.89
CA VAL A 369 -49.72 11.10 -12.56
C VAL A 369 -50.31 10.32 -13.73
N ASP A 370 -50.39 9.01 -13.57
CA ASP A 370 -51.13 8.13 -14.45
C ASP A 370 -52.62 8.28 -14.07
N GLU A 371 -53.34 9.12 -14.81
CA GLU A 371 -54.80 9.20 -14.74
C GLU A 371 -55.38 7.86 -15.22
N GLY A 372 -55.91 7.06 -14.30
CA GLY A 372 -56.72 5.92 -14.74
C GLY A 372 -57.05 4.86 -13.73
N THR A 373 -57.79 5.18 -12.65
CA THR A 373 -58.69 4.17 -12.08
C THR A 373 -59.95 4.83 -11.49
N LYS A 374 -61.06 4.62 -12.19
CA LYS A 374 -62.43 4.90 -11.76
C LYS A 374 -62.74 4.13 -10.47
N LEU A 375 -63.21 4.83 -9.45
CA LEU A 375 -64.10 4.27 -8.44
C LEU A 375 -65.29 5.22 -8.26
N GLN A 376 -66.47 4.64 -8.43
CA GLN A 376 -67.78 5.26 -8.31
C GLN A 376 -68.06 5.59 -6.85
N GLU A 377 -68.43 6.83 -6.56
CA GLU A 377 -69.29 7.13 -5.42
C GLU A 377 -70.59 7.77 -5.89
N LYS A 378 -71.67 7.16 -5.40
CA LYS A 378 -73.05 7.56 -5.56
C LYS A 378 -73.37 8.65 -4.53
N THR A 379 -74.12 9.63 -5.01
CA THR A 379 -75.25 10.34 -4.36
C THR A 379 -74.96 11.27 -3.18
N ASP A 380 -75.35 12.52 -3.42
CA ASP A 380 -76.05 13.47 -2.54
C ASP A 380 -75.22 14.02 -1.35
N ASP A 381 -75.05 15.33 -1.12
CA ASP A 381 -76.02 16.41 -1.25
C ASP A 381 -75.37 17.79 -1.43
N SER A 382 -76.16 18.62 -2.10
CA SER A 382 -76.14 20.06 -2.34
C SER A 382 -75.33 21.01 -1.43
N SER A 383 -74.52 21.84 -2.11
CA SER A 383 -74.55 23.32 -2.11
C SER A 383 -74.61 24.12 -0.79
N ASN A 384 -73.58 24.93 -0.55
CA ASN A 384 -73.70 26.38 -0.29
C ASN A 384 -72.31 27.05 -0.43
N ILE A 385 -72.05 27.78 -1.52
CA ILE A 385 -72.24 29.25 -1.65
C ILE A 385 -71.41 29.99 -0.59
N LYS A 386 -70.16 30.35 -0.91
CA LYS A 386 -69.71 31.68 -1.41
C LYS A 386 -69.75 32.81 -0.37
N GLU A 387 -68.57 33.44 -0.26
CA GLU A 387 -68.34 34.87 -0.02
C GLU A 387 -68.73 35.46 1.35
N LYS A 388 -67.73 35.90 2.12
CA LYS A 388 -67.34 37.32 2.10
C LYS A 388 -66.06 37.60 2.89
N ILE A 389 -65.10 38.19 2.18
CA ILE A 389 -63.92 38.87 2.72
C ILE A 389 -64.30 40.33 3.01
N LYS A 390 -63.90 40.84 4.18
CA LYS A 390 -63.57 42.24 4.60
C LYS A 390 -63.76 42.28 6.12
N SER A 391 -62.91 42.83 6.98
CA SER A 391 -61.86 43.84 6.86
C SER A 391 -61.01 43.84 8.15
N ASP A 392 -59.90 44.59 8.11
CA ASP A 392 -59.24 45.28 9.23
C ASP A 392 -58.05 44.63 9.99
N THR A 393 -56.86 45.10 9.57
CA THR A 393 -55.83 45.81 10.36
C THR A 393 -55.37 45.28 11.74
N SER A 394 -54.06 44.97 11.80
CA SER A 394 -53.12 45.12 12.93
C SER A 394 -53.33 44.29 14.21
N SER A 395 -52.47 43.29 14.42
CA SER A 395 -51.52 43.23 15.54
C SER A 395 -50.76 41.89 15.60
N HIS A 396 -49.49 41.97 16.01
CA HIS A 396 -48.65 40.85 16.40
C HIS A 396 -49.31 39.95 17.47
N LYS A 397 -49.40 38.64 17.24
CA LYS A 397 -48.60 37.61 17.93
C LYS A 397 -49.13 36.19 17.63
N SER A 398 -48.13 35.33 17.37
CA SER A 398 -48.04 33.89 17.68
C SER A 398 -49.02 32.91 17.04
N VAL A 399 -48.43 31.86 16.47
CA VAL A 399 -48.67 30.42 16.72
C VAL A 399 -48.69 29.63 15.41
N GLU A 400 -47.77 28.66 15.35
CA GLU A 400 -47.74 27.44 14.51
C GLU A 400 -47.51 27.54 12.99
N SER A 401 -46.36 27.02 12.58
CA SER A 401 -46.27 26.18 11.39
C SER A 401 -45.25 25.04 11.62
N ASP A 402 -45.51 24.18 12.61
CA ASP A 402 -44.77 22.92 12.81
C ASP A 402 -45.05 21.88 11.69
N GLU A 403 -45.95 22.17 10.75
CA GLU A 403 -46.24 21.28 9.62
C GLU A 403 -45.29 21.43 8.43
N SER A 404 -44.62 22.59 8.24
CA SER A 404 -43.67 22.76 7.13
C SER A 404 -42.39 21.93 7.30
N ASP A 405 -42.02 21.63 8.54
CA ASP A 405 -40.81 20.87 8.87
C ASP A 405 -41.05 19.36 8.75
N LYS A 406 -42.30 18.91 8.94
CA LYS A 406 -42.69 17.51 8.76
C LYS A 406 -42.67 17.10 7.28
N TYR A 407 -43.06 17.99 6.36
CA TYR A 407 -42.99 17.75 4.91
C TYR A 407 -41.58 17.97 4.31
N ARG A 408 -40.74 18.81 4.92
CA ARG A 408 -39.32 18.95 4.53
C ARG A 408 -38.53 17.66 4.75
N ASN A 409 -38.83 16.93 5.83
CA ASN A 409 -38.13 15.68 6.17
C ASN A 409 -38.45 14.49 5.25
N TYR A 410 -39.49 14.56 4.41
CA TYR A 410 -39.81 13.50 3.45
C TYR A 410 -39.23 13.74 2.04
N LEU A 411 -38.57 14.88 1.77
CA LEU A 411 -38.12 15.26 0.41
C LEU A 411 -36.60 15.20 0.18
N VAL A 412 -35.79 14.72 1.12
CA VAL A 412 -34.34 14.58 0.93
C VAL A 412 -33.94 13.12 1.11
N ALA A 413 -34.06 12.32 0.05
CA ALA A 413 -33.74 10.89 0.11
C ALA A 413 -32.23 10.59 -0.01
N ASP A 414 -31.41 11.49 -0.55
CA ASP A 414 -29.95 11.42 -0.51
C ASP A 414 -29.38 12.77 -0.96
N GLU A 415 -28.68 13.50 -0.07
CA GLU A 415 -28.04 14.77 -0.43
C GLU A 415 -26.89 14.57 -1.43
N GLY A 416 -26.47 13.35 -1.72
CA GLY A 416 -25.31 13.08 -2.56
C GLY A 416 -24.00 13.27 -1.79
N ASP A 417 -22.94 12.64 -2.30
CA ASP A 417 -21.64 12.63 -1.62
C ASP A 417 -20.46 12.56 -2.58
N ILE A 418 -19.31 13.04 -2.12
CA ILE A 418 -18.06 13.05 -2.89
C ILE A 418 -16.84 12.80 -2.01
N ALA A 419 -15.96 11.91 -2.47
CA ALA A 419 -14.72 11.57 -1.78
C ALA A 419 -13.56 11.39 -2.76
N ILE A 420 -12.34 11.76 -2.33
CA ILE A 420 -11.10 11.57 -3.09
C ILE A 420 -10.32 10.39 -2.52
N ALA A 421 -9.69 9.60 -3.39
CA ALA A 421 -8.70 8.60 -3.03
C ALA A 421 -7.36 8.87 -3.74
N ALA A 422 -6.31 9.15 -2.98
CA ALA A 422 -4.96 9.36 -3.47
C ALA A 422 -4.21 8.02 -3.59
N ILE A 423 -4.14 7.50 -4.82
CA ILE A 423 -3.50 6.20 -5.14
C ILE A 423 -2.15 6.40 -5.83
N ASP A 424 -1.39 5.32 -6.01
CA ASP A 424 -0.11 5.34 -6.78
C ASP A 424 0.90 6.40 -6.31
N ASN A 425 1.22 6.38 -5.01
CA ASN A 425 2.14 7.31 -4.36
C ASN A 425 3.60 6.85 -4.43
N GLY A 426 3.92 5.85 -5.28
CA GLY A 426 5.23 5.20 -5.34
C GLY A 426 6.40 6.07 -5.83
N LEU A 427 6.15 7.30 -6.26
CA LEU A 427 7.14 8.23 -6.83
C LEU A 427 7.19 9.56 -6.06
N ALA A 428 7.15 9.48 -4.73
CA ALA A 428 7.31 10.59 -3.78
C ALA A 428 8.58 10.44 -2.91
N PHE A 429 8.79 11.38 -1.97
CA PHE A 429 9.95 11.48 -1.08
C PHE A 429 11.30 11.61 -1.81
N PRO A 430 11.49 12.63 -2.66
CA PRO A 430 12.77 12.87 -3.31
C PRO A 430 13.83 13.37 -2.32
N TYR A 431 15.08 12.96 -2.52
CA TYR A 431 16.22 13.40 -1.70
C TYR A 431 16.79 14.77 -2.14
N LYS A 432 16.25 15.35 -3.20
CA LYS A 432 16.52 16.72 -3.66
C LYS A 432 15.34 17.18 -4.51
N HIS A 433 15.14 18.48 -4.63
CA HIS A 433 14.16 18.99 -5.59
C HIS A 433 14.54 18.57 -7.03
N PRO A 434 13.54 18.31 -7.90
CA PRO A 434 13.79 18.07 -9.32
C PRO A 434 14.53 19.26 -9.95
N ASN A 435 15.38 18.97 -10.94
CA ASN A 435 16.05 20.02 -11.70
C ASN A 435 15.10 20.56 -12.79
N GLU A 436 15.28 21.80 -13.25
CA GLU A 436 14.37 22.50 -14.20
C GLU A 436 14.07 21.73 -15.49
N TRP A 437 15.05 21.01 -16.05
CA TRP A 437 14.85 20.17 -17.25
C TRP A 437 13.84 19.02 -17.06
N ARG A 438 13.50 18.69 -15.81
CA ARG A 438 12.44 17.75 -15.41
C ARG A 438 11.75 18.23 -14.14
N ALA A 439 10.89 19.23 -14.29
CA ALA A 439 10.22 19.90 -13.16
C ALA A 439 9.22 19.02 -12.37
N TYR A 440 8.70 17.94 -12.98
CA TYR A 440 7.68 17.05 -12.40
C TYR A 440 6.54 17.83 -11.71
N PRO A 441 5.72 18.54 -12.50
CA PRO A 441 4.68 19.41 -11.97
C PRO A 441 3.53 18.62 -11.37
N TYR A 442 2.83 19.25 -10.43
CA TYR A 442 1.56 18.73 -9.92
C TYR A 442 0.45 19.02 -10.93
N HIS A 443 -0.17 17.99 -11.52
CA HIS A 443 -1.15 18.23 -12.59
C HIS A 443 -2.43 18.88 -12.07
N TRP A 444 -2.76 18.68 -10.80
CA TRP A 444 -3.87 19.37 -10.17
C TRP A 444 -3.67 20.89 -10.07
N ALA A 445 -2.44 21.41 -10.24
CA ALA A 445 -2.19 22.84 -10.19
C ALA A 445 -2.90 23.61 -11.31
N TRP A 446 -3.26 22.95 -12.41
CA TRP A 446 -3.99 23.56 -13.53
C TRP A 446 -5.52 23.45 -13.45
N LEU A 447 -6.06 22.86 -12.37
CA LEU A 447 -7.51 22.81 -12.18
C LEU A 447 -8.03 24.15 -11.69
N LYS A 448 -9.25 24.54 -12.09
CA LYS A 448 -9.85 25.82 -11.66
C LYS A 448 -9.89 25.98 -10.13
N CYS A 449 -10.19 24.90 -9.41
CA CYS A 449 -10.23 24.89 -7.96
C CYS A 449 -8.86 25.16 -7.29
N SER A 450 -7.74 25.01 -8.01
CA SER A 450 -6.40 25.29 -7.49
C SER A 450 -6.11 26.79 -7.38
N LEU A 451 -6.88 27.64 -8.07
CA LEU A 451 -6.70 29.10 -8.10
C LEU A 451 -7.35 29.78 -6.89
N GLU A 452 -8.27 29.10 -6.21
CA GLU A 452 -8.95 29.63 -5.05
C GLU A 452 -8.09 29.43 -3.77
N PRO A 453 -7.97 30.45 -2.89
CA PRO A 453 -7.25 30.37 -1.61
C PRO A 453 -7.63 29.19 -0.72
N PHE A 454 -6.67 28.58 -0.01
CA PHE A 454 -7.00 27.54 0.97
C PHE A 454 -8.15 27.97 1.90
N SER A 455 -9.13 27.08 2.10
CA SER A 455 -10.29 27.34 2.95
C SER A 455 -9.90 27.64 4.39
N GLU A 456 -10.77 28.33 5.12
CA GLU A 456 -10.56 28.61 6.54
C GLU A 456 -10.46 27.33 7.37
N ASP A 457 -11.32 26.35 7.08
CA ASP A 457 -11.31 25.03 7.71
C ASP A 457 -9.97 24.32 7.53
N THR A 458 -9.40 24.36 6.32
CA THR A 458 -8.08 23.77 6.03
C THR A 458 -6.97 24.49 6.80
N CYS A 459 -6.94 25.83 6.78
CA CYS A 459 -5.94 26.58 7.56
C CYS A 459 -6.05 26.28 9.06
N ASN A 460 -7.25 26.34 9.63
CA ASN A 460 -7.49 26.10 11.05
C ASN A 460 -7.11 24.67 11.48
N LYS A 461 -7.35 23.68 10.61
CA LYS A 461 -6.99 22.28 10.88
C LYS A 461 -5.49 22.03 10.82
N PHE A 462 -4.82 22.47 9.75
CA PHE A 462 -3.46 22.00 9.46
C PHE A 462 -2.35 22.94 9.89
N LEU A 463 -2.61 24.25 9.96
CA LEU A 463 -1.57 25.22 10.33
C LEU A 463 -0.99 24.96 11.74
N PRO A 464 -1.79 24.69 12.80
CA PRO A 464 -1.24 24.42 14.12
C PRO A 464 -0.37 23.15 14.17
N LEU A 465 -0.76 22.11 13.42
CA LEU A 465 -0.02 20.84 13.36
C LEU A 465 1.32 21.02 12.63
N LEU A 466 1.30 21.67 11.47
CA LEU A 466 2.49 21.83 10.62
C LEU A 466 3.50 22.84 11.18
N ASN A 467 3.06 23.75 12.04
CA ASN A 467 3.94 24.71 12.72
C ASN A 467 4.56 24.14 14.02
N ASP A 468 4.09 22.99 14.51
CA ASP A 468 4.69 22.29 15.66
C ASP A 468 5.87 21.40 15.20
N ASP A 469 7.09 21.82 15.55
CA ASP A 469 8.31 21.07 15.26
C ASP A 469 8.31 19.67 15.88
N ASN A 470 7.67 19.44 17.03
CA ASN A 470 7.58 18.12 17.65
C ASN A 470 6.68 17.20 16.82
N PHE A 471 5.55 17.70 16.35
CA PHE A 471 4.66 16.98 15.45
C PHE A 471 5.38 16.59 14.15
N VAL A 472 6.06 17.55 13.51
CA VAL A 472 6.85 17.29 12.28
C VAL A 472 7.96 16.27 12.55
N GLN A 473 8.66 16.38 13.68
CA GLN A 473 9.69 15.43 14.07
C GLN A 473 9.10 14.02 14.30
N SER A 474 7.92 13.91 14.89
CA SER A 474 7.23 12.62 15.06
C SER A 474 6.90 11.94 13.73
N ILE A 475 6.54 12.70 12.68
CA ILE A 475 6.35 12.14 11.33
C ILE A 475 7.67 11.62 10.79
N VAL A 476 8.76 12.37 10.96
CA VAL A 476 10.09 11.97 10.50
C VAL A 476 10.59 10.72 11.21
N ASP A 477 10.36 10.60 12.51
CA ASP A 477 10.78 9.44 13.30
C ASP A 477 10.04 8.17 12.83
N ASP A 478 8.73 8.25 12.62
CA ASP A 478 7.95 7.12 12.12
C ASP A 478 8.32 6.76 10.66
N LEU A 479 8.59 7.76 9.80
CA LEU A 479 9.12 7.52 8.46
C LEU A 479 10.49 6.84 8.51
N ALA A 480 11.34 7.19 9.49
CA ALA A 480 12.64 6.56 9.66
C ALA A 480 12.51 5.08 10.01
N GLU A 481 11.57 4.73 10.88
CA GLU A 481 11.24 3.33 11.18
C GLU A 481 10.80 2.59 9.90
N ILE A 482 9.98 3.21 9.05
CA ILE A 482 9.50 2.59 7.81
C ILE A 482 10.64 2.41 6.82
N PHE A 483 11.50 3.42 6.66
CA PHE A 483 12.50 3.38 5.61
C PHE A 483 13.65 2.43 5.95
N LYS A 484 13.94 2.24 7.25
CA LYS A 484 14.91 1.26 7.78
C LYS A 484 14.55 -0.20 7.49
N ILE A 485 13.31 -0.47 7.09
CA ILE A 485 12.87 -1.79 6.60
C ILE A 485 13.72 -2.25 5.42
N ASP A 486 14.07 -1.31 4.55
CA ASP A 486 14.79 -1.62 3.34
C ASP A 486 16.23 -2.01 3.68
N SER A 487 16.67 -3.17 3.19
CA SER A 487 18.05 -3.63 3.34
C SER A 487 19.07 -2.67 2.74
N ASN A 488 18.63 -1.83 1.79
CA ASN A 488 19.45 -0.83 1.11
C ASN A 488 19.26 0.59 1.70
N PHE A 489 18.70 0.70 2.91
CA PHE A 489 18.52 1.98 3.57
C PHE A 489 19.85 2.71 3.75
N ASP A 490 19.89 3.97 3.28
CA ASP A 490 21.02 4.87 3.47
C ASP A 490 20.55 6.06 4.31
N GLU A 491 21.10 6.18 5.52
CA GLU A 491 20.73 7.21 6.48
C GLU A 491 20.99 8.63 5.94
N LYS A 492 22.07 8.84 5.16
CA LYS A 492 22.39 10.15 4.57
C LYS A 492 21.38 10.54 3.50
N ILE A 493 20.95 9.58 2.68
CA ILE A 493 19.90 9.83 1.68
C ILE A 493 18.57 10.13 2.38
N PHE A 494 18.23 9.36 3.42
CA PHE A 494 17.04 9.60 4.23
C PHE A 494 17.04 11.01 4.84
N PHE A 495 18.15 11.45 5.43
CA PHE A 495 18.26 12.82 5.94
C PHE A 495 17.96 13.87 4.86
N LYS A 496 18.50 13.68 3.65
CA LYS A 496 18.21 14.59 2.53
C LYS A 496 16.74 14.58 2.11
N GLN A 497 16.08 13.41 2.09
CA GLN A 497 14.64 13.32 1.84
C GLN A 497 13.86 14.13 2.87
N MET A 498 14.21 13.99 4.15
CA MET A 498 13.53 14.71 5.23
C MET A 498 13.87 16.20 5.24
N SER A 499 15.03 16.62 4.73
CA SER A 499 15.36 18.04 4.53
C SER A 499 14.50 18.68 3.44
N VAL A 500 14.20 17.95 2.36
CA VAL A 500 13.24 18.39 1.32
C VAL A 500 11.84 18.48 1.90
N MET A 501 11.38 17.44 2.61
CA MET A 501 10.05 17.41 3.25
C MET A 501 9.85 18.60 4.21
N ARG A 502 10.84 18.92 5.05
CA ARG A 502 10.79 20.10 5.94
C ARG A 502 10.71 21.41 5.16
N GLY A 503 11.45 21.53 4.06
CA GLY A 503 11.34 22.67 3.15
C GLY A 503 9.94 22.83 2.56
N GLN A 504 9.31 21.72 2.14
CA GLN A 504 7.92 21.72 1.68
C GLN A 504 6.96 22.14 2.79
N ILE A 505 7.10 21.57 4.00
CA ILE A 505 6.27 21.94 5.15
C ILE A 505 6.40 23.45 5.43
N LYS A 506 7.61 24.01 5.40
CA LYS A 506 7.83 25.44 5.64
C LYS A 506 7.12 26.33 4.60
N ASN A 507 7.20 25.98 3.32
CA ASN A 507 6.48 26.69 2.27
C ASN A 507 4.96 26.56 2.42
N LEU A 508 4.47 25.37 2.78
CA LEU A 508 3.06 25.12 3.00
C LEU A 508 2.53 25.94 4.18
N VAL A 509 3.24 25.97 5.32
CA VAL A 509 2.90 26.82 6.47
C VAL A 509 2.79 28.28 6.03
N LYS A 510 3.78 28.79 5.30
CA LYS A 510 3.77 30.17 4.80
C LYS A 510 2.56 30.45 3.88
N ALA A 511 2.22 29.50 3.01
CA ALA A 511 1.05 29.63 2.14
C ALA A 511 -0.28 29.61 2.90
N LEU A 512 -0.40 28.78 3.94
CA LEU A 512 -1.58 28.72 4.80
C LEU A 512 -1.76 30.00 5.63
N GLU A 513 -0.66 30.54 6.17
CA GLU A 513 -0.64 31.84 6.89
C GLU A 513 -1.06 33.00 5.97
N ASP A 514 -0.51 33.05 4.76
CA ASP A 514 -0.75 34.12 3.80
C ASP A 514 -2.07 33.94 3.01
N ARG A 515 -2.87 32.92 3.32
CA ARG A 515 -4.12 32.57 2.60
C ARG A 515 -3.90 32.45 1.08
N LYS A 516 -2.79 31.85 0.67
CA LYS A 516 -2.49 31.56 -0.74
C LYS A 516 -3.36 30.41 -1.27
N SER A 517 -3.51 30.37 -2.57
CA SER A 517 -4.11 29.25 -3.30
C SER A 517 -3.13 28.08 -3.48
N PRO A 518 -3.62 26.84 -3.71
CA PRO A 518 -2.79 25.72 -4.13
C PRO A 518 -1.87 26.04 -5.31
N TYR A 519 -2.35 26.80 -6.29
CA TYR A 519 -1.53 27.23 -7.43
C TYR A 519 -0.37 28.13 -6.99
N GLU A 520 -0.64 29.17 -6.21
CA GLU A 520 0.41 30.09 -5.70
C GLU A 520 1.44 29.38 -4.82
N LEU A 521 1.03 28.36 -4.04
CA LEU A 521 1.93 27.50 -3.28
C LEU A 521 2.98 26.82 -4.19
N THR A 522 2.59 26.41 -5.40
CA THR A 522 3.54 25.81 -6.37
C THR A 522 4.54 26.81 -6.96
N GLN A 523 4.25 28.11 -6.87
CA GLN A 523 5.11 29.18 -7.36
C GLN A 523 6.12 29.65 -6.32
N LEU A 524 6.01 29.19 -5.07
CA LEU A 524 6.98 29.53 -4.03
C LEU A 524 8.36 28.95 -4.36
N ALA A 525 9.40 29.71 -4.03
CA ALA A 525 10.78 29.28 -4.21
C ALA A 525 11.04 27.96 -3.46
N LEU A 526 11.79 27.05 -4.08
CA LEU A 526 12.09 25.74 -3.51
C LEU A 526 13.15 25.86 -2.41
N ILE A 527 12.80 25.35 -1.22
CA ILE A 527 13.62 25.43 -0.02
C ILE A 527 13.97 24.03 0.46
N VAL A 528 15.15 23.89 1.07
CA VAL A 528 15.58 22.69 1.81
C VAL A 528 16.00 23.14 3.20
N ILE A 529 15.60 22.40 4.23
CA ILE A 529 15.96 22.69 5.62
C ILE A 529 16.85 21.56 6.14
N GLU A 530 18.14 21.85 6.34
CA GLU A 530 19.09 20.89 6.87
C GLU A 530 19.22 21.04 8.39
N LYS A 531 19.23 19.92 9.11
CA LYS A 531 19.53 19.90 10.54
C LYS A 531 21.04 19.81 10.73
N THR A 532 21.67 20.83 11.33
CA THR A 532 23.09 20.76 11.68
C THR A 532 23.24 20.06 13.03
N LYS A 533 24.07 19.01 13.08
CA LYS A 533 24.42 18.34 14.35
C LYS A 533 25.45 19.21 15.08
N ASN A 534 25.00 20.13 15.93
CA ASN A 534 25.83 20.65 17.01
C ASN A 534 25.53 19.86 18.29
N LYS A 535 26.58 19.54 19.06
CA LYS A 535 26.51 18.57 20.18
C LYS A 535 25.52 18.93 21.29
N ASN A 536 25.01 20.16 21.34
CA ASN A 536 24.08 20.61 22.40
C ASN A 536 22.79 21.29 21.90
N GLU A 537 22.58 21.52 20.60
CA GLU A 537 21.37 22.20 20.10
C GLU A 537 20.95 21.70 18.70
N ASN A 538 19.64 21.54 18.49
CA ASN A 538 19.03 21.21 17.19
C ASN A 538 18.92 22.48 16.33
N LEU A 539 20.02 22.90 15.70
CA LEU A 539 20.00 24.07 14.82
C LEU A 539 19.52 23.67 13.41
N PHE A 540 18.58 24.41 12.84
CA PHE A 540 18.08 24.21 11.47
C PHE A 540 18.61 25.31 10.56
N THR A 541 19.20 24.95 9.43
CA THR A 541 19.69 25.89 8.42
C THR A 541 18.82 25.82 7.19
N GLN A 542 18.20 26.95 6.84
CA GLN A 542 17.43 27.11 5.62
C GLN A 542 18.37 27.40 4.45
N ARG A 543 18.25 26.64 3.36
CA ARG A 543 18.90 26.94 2.09
C ARG A 543 17.85 27.11 1.01
N PHE A 544 17.86 28.27 0.36
CA PHE A 544 17.16 28.44 -0.90
C PHE A 544 17.93 27.69 -1.98
N ASN A 545 17.22 26.96 -2.84
CA ASN A 545 17.82 26.39 -4.03
C ASN A 545 18.00 27.51 -5.08
N MET A 546 18.82 28.52 -4.77
CA MET A 546 19.23 29.54 -5.75
C MET A 546 20.46 29.00 -6.49
N ARG A 547 20.28 28.51 -7.70
CA ARG A 547 21.38 28.40 -8.67
C ARG A 547 20.90 28.86 -10.03
N ASN A 548 21.73 29.73 -10.62
CA ASN A 548 21.48 30.44 -11.87
C ASN A 548 20.99 29.49 -12.98
N PRO A 549 20.08 29.97 -13.85
CA PRO A 549 19.74 29.26 -15.07
C PRO A 549 21.03 28.91 -15.82
N PHE A 550 21.12 27.66 -16.29
CA PHE A 550 22.30 27.15 -17.01
C PHE A 550 22.58 27.88 -18.34
N PHE A 551 21.72 28.85 -18.71
CA PHE A 551 21.95 29.85 -19.74
C PHE A 551 21.54 31.23 -19.23
N SER A 552 22.51 32.02 -18.76
CA SER A 552 22.42 33.48 -18.83
C SER A 552 23.32 33.92 -19.99
N TRP A 553 22.73 34.09 -21.17
CA TRP A 553 23.31 34.96 -22.19
C TRP A 553 22.71 36.35 -21.95
N CYS A 554 23.50 37.18 -21.27
CA CYS A 554 23.68 38.61 -21.48
C CYS A 554 25.00 38.97 -20.78
#